data_AF-A0A7J4EIL3-F1
#
_entry.id   AF-A0A7J4EIL3-F1
#
_cell.length_a   1.000
_cell.length_b   1.000
_cell.length_c   1.000
_cell.angle_alpha   90.00
_cell.angle_beta   90.00
_cell.angle_gamma   90.00
#
_symmetry.space_group_name_H-M   'P 1'
#
loop_
_entity.id
_entity.type
_entity.pdbx_description
1 polymer ?
#
loop_
_entity_poly.entity_id
_entity_poly.type
_entity_poly.pdbx_seq_one_letter_code
_entity_poly.pdbx_strand_id
1 'polypeptide(L)' 'MDKEVIEEIVQGSRFAPSAQNRQPWRFIVITNRGVIKEFSLLVKEELKKLLKRCFIKKFSIRVKR' A
#
# COMPACT_ATOMS: atom_id res chain seq x y z
N MET A 1 -0.01 -0.26 -21.55
CA MET A 1 0.74 -1.40 -20.99
C MET A 1 -0.13 -2.60 -21.23
N ASP A 2 0.42 -3.56 -21.93
CA ASP A 2 -0.35 -4.70 -22.42
C ASP A 2 -0.54 -5.71 -21.29
N LYS A 3 -1.64 -6.45 -21.34
CA LYS A 3 -2.04 -7.38 -20.27
C LYS A 3 -0.99 -8.49 -20.11
N GLU A 4 -0.43 -8.89 -21.23
CA GLU A 4 0.58 -9.93 -21.38
C GLU A 4 1.86 -9.57 -20.60
N VAL A 5 2.27 -8.31 -20.66
CA VAL A 5 3.44 -7.81 -19.91
C VAL A 5 3.17 -7.86 -18.40
N ILE A 6 1.96 -7.50 -17.97
CA ILE A 6 1.58 -7.58 -16.55
C ILE A 6 1.58 -9.03 -16.08
N GLU A 7 1.07 -9.95 -16.90
CA GLU A 7 1.06 -11.38 -16.60
C GLU A 7 2.48 -11.95 -16.51
N GLU A 8 3.38 -11.58 -17.41
CA GLU A 8 4.78 -12.00 -17.37
C GLU A 8 5.48 -11.55 -16.08
N ILE A 9 5.26 -10.29 -15.67
CA ILE A 9 5.80 -9.75 -14.42
C ILE A 9 5.26 -10.52 -13.21
N VAL A 10 3.96 -10.82 -13.19
CA VAL A 10 3.34 -11.60 -12.12
C VAL A 10 3.90 -13.02 -12.10
N GLN A 11 4.10 -13.66 -13.26
CA GLN A 11 4.72 -14.98 -13.33
C GLN A 11 6.15 -14.97 -12.79
N GLY A 12 6.99 -14.02 -13.22
CA GLY A 12 8.35 -13.87 -12.71
C GLY A 12 8.39 -13.70 -11.19
N SER A 13 7.47 -12.91 -10.65
CA SER A 13 7.38 -12.64 -9.21
C SER A 13 7.00 -13.88 -8.38
N ARG A 14 6.28 -14.86 -8.95
CA ARG A 14 5.91 -16.11 -8.25
C ARG A 14 7.11 -17.01 -7.97
N PHE A 15 8.19 -16.89 -8.74
CA PHE A 15 9.41 -17.66 -8.56
C PHE A 15 10.34 -17.10 -7.47
N ALA A 16 9.97 -16.00 -6.83
CA ALA A 16 10.75 -15.47 -5.71
C ALA A 16 10.91 -16.54 -4.60
N PRO A 17 12.09 -16.65 -3.97
CA PRO A 17 12.26 -17.55 -2.84
C PRO A 17 11.47 -17.05 -1.63
N SER A 18 10.88 -17.96 -0.86
CA SER A 18 10.17 -17.63 0.37
C SER A 18 10.45 -18.64 1.47
N ALA A 19 10.31 -18.22 2.73
CA ALA A 19 10.52 -19.09 3.88
C ALA A 19 9.61 -20.34 3.78
N GLN A 20 10.24 -21.53 3.80
CA GLN A 20 9.56 -22.81 3.62
C GLN A 20 8.72 -22.91 2.34
N ASN A 21 9.08 -22.15 1.30
CA ASN A 21 8.33 -22.07 0.04
C ASN A 21 6.83 -21.74 0.22
N ARG A 22 6.48 -21.00 1.28
CA ARG A 22 5.07 -20.67 1.58
C ARG A 22 4.45 -19.68 0.60
N GLN A 23 5.27 -18.94 -0.15
CA GLN A 23 4.86 -17.97 -1.16
C GLN A 23 3.64 -17.13 -0.72
N PRO A 24 3.70 -16.43 0.44
CA PRO A 24 2.53 -15.85 1.09
C PRO A 24 2.07 -14.53 0.42
N TRP A 25 2.28 -14.38 -0.87
CA TRP A 25 1.92 -13.20 -1.65
C TRP A 25 0.61 -13.42 -2.40
N ARG A 26 -0.14 -12.32 -2.56
CA ARG A 26 -1.29 -12.23 -3.47
C ARG A 26 -1.11 -10.97 -4.30
N PHE A 27 -1.23 -11.11 -5.62
CA PHE A 27 -1.17 -9.99 -6.55
C PHE A 27 -2.60 -9.58 -6.91
N ILE A 28 -2.96 -8.34 -6.59
CA ILE A 28 -4.24 -7.74 -6.98
C ILE A 28 -3.92 -6.69 -8.05
N VAL A 29 -4.31 -6.97 -9.29
CA VAL A 29 -4.06 -6.09 -10.43
C VAL A 29 -5.28 -5.19 -10.62
N ILE A 30 -5.09 -3.87 -10.51
CA ILE A 30 -6.11 -2.86 -10.75
C ILE A 30 -5.69 -2.03 -11.96
N THR A 31 -6.39 -2.18 -13.08
CA THR A 31 -6.15 -1.40 -14.31
C THR A 31 -7.11 -0.23 -14.48
N ASN A 32 -8.23 -0.24 -13.75
CA ASN A 32 -9.22 0.83 -13.79
C ASN A 32 -8.68 2.11 -13.13
N ARG A 33 -8.48 3.16 -13.94
CA ARG A 33 -7.93 4.45 -13.48
C ARG A 33 -8.83 5.17 -12.49
N GLY A 34 -10.15 4.99 -12.58
CA GLY A 34 -11.12 5.56 -11.63
C GLY A 34 -10.92 5.00 -10.23
N VAL A 35 -10.82 3.67 -10.12
CA VAL A 35 -10.56 2.97 -8.86
C VAL A 35 -9.22 3.39 -8.26
N ILE A 36 -8.16 3.49 -9.07
CA ILE A 36 -6.84 3.95 -8.59
C ILE A 36 -6.93 5.38 -8.01
N LYS A 37 -7.67 6.27 -8.67
CA LYS A 37 -7.85 7.66 -8.22
C LYS A 37 -8.61 7.73 -6.89
N GLU A 38 -9.68 6.95 -6.77
CA GLU A 38 -10.46 6.84 -5.53
C GLU A 38 -9.60 6.33 -4.37
N PHE A 39 -8.86 5.23 -4.56
CA PHE A 39 -7.93 4.70 -3.56
C PHE A 39 -6.89 5.74 -3.13
N SER A 40 -6.32 6.50 -4.08
CA SER A 40 -5.35 7.55 -3.78
C SER A 40 -5.92 8.64 -2.85
N LEU A 41 -7.18 9.05 -3.07
CA LEU A 41 -7.85 10.05 -2.25
C LEU A 41 -8.11 9.52 -0.83
N LEU A 42 -8.64 8.30 -0.72
CA LEU A 42 -8.91 7.66 0.57
C LEU A 42 -7.64 7.54 1.43
N VAL A 43 -6.54 7.06 0.83
CA VAL A 43 -5.25 6.94 1.54
C VAL A 43 -4.73 8.30 2.02
N LYS A 44 -4.84 9.35 1.20
CA LYS A 44 -4.41 10.71 1.59
C LYS A 44 -5.21 11.25 2.77
N GLU A 45 -6.51 11.01 2.79
CA GLU A 45 -7.37 11.46 3.88
C GLU A 45 -6.99 10.76 5.19
N GLU A 46 -6.79 9.45 5.14
CA GLU A 46 -6.42 8.66 6.32
C GLU A 46 -5.03 9.02 6.83
N LEU A 47 -4.10 9.30 5.93
CA LEU A 47 -2.79 9.82 6.29
C LEU A 47 -2.88 11.19 6.98
N LYS A 48 -3.74 12.09 6.49
CA LYS A 48 -3.97 13.41 7.11
C LYS A 48 -4.51 13.26 8.54
N LYS A 49 -5.45 12.32 8.77
CA LYS A 49 -5.98 12.01 10.10
C LYS A 49 -4.88 11.48 11.03
N LEU A 50 -4.06 10.54 10.55
CA LEU A 50 -2.94 9.99 11.31
C LEU A 50 -1.91 11.06 11.70
N LEU A 51 -1.52 11.92 10.75
CA LEU A 51 -0.57 13.01 11.00
C LEU A 51 -1.11 13.98 12.06
N LYS A 52 -2.39 14.40 11.96
CA LYS A 52 -3.03 15.25 12.97
C LYS A 52 -2.97 14.60 14.35
N ARG A 53 -3.25 13.29 14.45
CA ARG A 53 -3.19 12.53 15.71
C ARG A 53 -1.76 12.47 16.28
N CYS A 54 -0.76 12.24 15.44
CA CYS A 54 0.64 12.21 15.86
C CYS A 54 1.14 13.58 16.33
N PHE A 55 0.72 14.68 15.68
CA PHE A 55 1.03 16.04 16.12
C PHE A 55 0.42 16.35 17.49
N ILE A 56 -0.83 15.96 17.73
CA ILE A 56 -1.49 16.14 19.03
C ILE A 56 -0.79 15.34 20.14
N LYS A 57 -0.41 14.08 19.86
CA LYS A 57 0.35 13.25 20.83
C LYS A 57 1.71 13.86 21.15
N LYS A 58 2.45 14.34 20.15
CA LYS A 58 3.78 14.94 20.36
C LYS A 58 3.71 16.25 21.15
N PHE A 59 2.67 17.05 20.94
CA PHE A 59 2.42 18.27 21.71
C PHE A 59 2.02 17.96 23.17
N SER A 60 1.14 16.97 23.38
CA SER A 60 0.72 16.55 24.73
C SER A 60 1.89 15.99 25.57
N ILE A 61 2.82 15.26 24.95
CA ILE A 61 4.04 14.78 25.63
C ILE A 61 4.99 15.95 25.98
N ARG A 62 5.06 16.98 25.13
CA ARG A 62 5.93 18.14 25.35
C ARG A 62 5.43 19.08 26.43
N VAL A 63 4.12 19.18 26.64
CA VAL A 63 3.50 20.02 27.69
C VAL A 63 3.55 19.37 29.08
N LYS A 64 3.71 18.04 29.17
CA LYS A 64 3.78 17.30 30.44
C LYS A 64 5.19 17.18 31.04
N ARG A 65 6.21 17.77 30.42
CA ARG A 65 7.60 17.78 30.92
C ARG A 65 7.94 19.15 31.49
#